data_AF-A0A024URG9-F1
#
_entry.id   AF-A0A024URG9-F1
#
_cell.length_a   1.000
_cell.length_b   1.000
_cell.length_c   1.000
_cell.angle_alpha   90.00
_cell.angle_beta   90.00
_cell.angle_gamma   90.00
#
_symmetry.space_group_name_H-M   'P 1'
#
loop_
_entity.id
_entity.type
_entity.pdbx_description
1 polymer ?
#
loop_
_entity_poly.entity_id
_entity_poly.type
_entity_poly.pdbx_seq_one_letter_code
_entity_poly.pdbx_strand_id
1 'polypeptide(L)'
;MSQTGKCDARLAQLVYRGVITGALWTVSIDVYEHLGLVRSGKAPFNSCFLLSSVGKNCAAFTMFLGTFGGVSCASEMLRGRKDPLNTFLGGFAAGLLLTQNPQTRMALPLRTSLLTGLTCATFAAAIDAISHDVDA
;
A
#
# COMPACT_ATOMS: atom_id res chain seq x y z
N MET A 1 -28.31 -0.09 -5.28
CA MET A 1 -26.89 0.35 -5.28
C MET A 1 -26.10 -0.50 -6.25
N SER A 2 -25.70 0.05 -7.39
CA SER A 2 -24.91 -0.66 -8.42
C SER A 2 -23.57 -1.12 -7.86
N GLN A 3 -23.07 -2.26 -8.34
CA GLN A 3 -21.80 -2.87 -7.92
C GLN A 3 -20.60 -1.90 -8.05
N THR A 4 -20.64 -1.03 -9.07
CA THR A 4 -19.70 0.08 -9.27
C THR A 4 -19.64 1.06 -8.10
N GLY A 5 -20.79 1.43 -7.51
CA GLY A 5 -20.82 2.35 -6.37
C GLY A 5 -20.22 1.75 -5.09
N LYS A 6 -20.31 0.43 -4.93
CA LYS A 6 -19.66 -0.27 -3.80
C LYS A 6 -18.14 -0.34 -3.96
N CYS A 7 -17.67 -0.52 -5.19
CA CYS A 7 -16.25 -0.49 -5.49
C CYS A 7 -15.63 0.90 -5.30
N ASP A 8 -16.28 1.94 -5.78
CA ASP A 8 -15.80 3.31 -5.67
C ASP A 8 -15.69 3.75 -4.20
N ALA A 9 -16.72 3.45 -3.39
CA ALA A 9 -16.69 3.71 -1.96
C ALA A 9 -15.57 2.95 -1.23
N ARG A 10 -15.33 1.67 -1.58
CA ARG A 10 -14.22 0.89 -1.02
C ARG A 10 -12.87 1.46 -1.42
N LEU A 11 -12.71 1.87 -2.67
CA LEU A 11 -11.47 2.48 -3.16
C LEU A 11 -11.19 3.79 -2.43
N ALA A 12 -12.18 4.67 -2.29
CA ALA A 12 -12.05 5.92 -1.57
C ALA A 12 -11.64 5.69 -0.10
N GLN A 13 -12.23 4.69 0.56
CA GLN A 13 -11.86 4.31 1.93
C GLN A 13 -10.42 3.81 2.02
N LEU A 14 -9.95 3.03 1.05
CA LEU A 14 -8.57 2.54 0.98
C LEU A 14 -7.56 3.66 0.72
N VAL A 15 -7.91 4.62 -0.14
CA VAL A 15 -7.11 5.83 -0.38
C VAL A 15 -6.97 6.65 0.91
N TYR A 16 -8.07 6.89 1.62
CA TYR A 16 -8.03 7.63 2.89
C TYR A 16 -7.17 6.92 3.94
N ARG A 17 -7.30 5.58 4.05
CA ARG A 17 -6.42 4.76 4.89
C ARG A 17 -4.96 4.86 4.47
N GLY A 18 -4.68 4.96 3.17
CA GLY A 18 -3.32 5.13 2.64
C GLY A 18 -2.69 6.43 3.08
N VAL A 19 -3.43 7.54 3.01
CA VAL A 19 -2.97 8.85 3.48
C VAL A 19 -2.68 8.83 4.98
N ILE A 20 -3.59 8.29 5.78
CA ILE A 20 -3.39 8.18 7.24
C ILE A 20 -2.17 7.31 7.56
N THR A 21 -2.04 6.17 6.89
CA THR A 21 -0.93 5.24 7.11
C THR A 21 0.40 5.87 6.74
N GLY A 22 0.48 6.60 5.62
CA GLY A 22 1.68 7.32 5.23
C GLY A 22 2.07 8.42 6.19
N ALA A 23 1.10 9.19 6.70
CA ALA A 23 1.36 10.21 7.72
C ALA A 23 1.87 9.58 9.01
N LEU A 24 1.22 8.50 9.49
CA LEU A 24 1.64 7.77 10.69
C LEU A 24 3.03 7.15 10.53
N TRP A 25 3.32 6.57 9.36
CA TRP A 25 4.64 6.00 9.06
C TRP A 25 5.74 7.05 9.18
N THR A 26 5.54 8.24 8.59
CA THR A 26 6.53 9.32 8.66
C THR A 26 6.73 9.84 10.08
N VAL A 27 5.66 10.01 10.86
CA VAL A 27 5.78 10.42 12.28
C VAL A 27 6.53 9.37 13.10
N SER A 28 6.31 8.09 12.82
CA SER A 28 6.86 7.00 13.62
C SER A 28 8.31 6.65 13.27
N ILE A 29 8.63 6.63 11.97
CA ILE A 29 9.91 6.14 11.45
C ILE A 29 10.80 7.31 11.03
N ASP A 30 10.38 8.09 10.03
CA ASP A 30 11.25 9.12 9.44
C ASP A 30 11.61 10.22 10.44
N VAL A 31 10.65 10.65 11.27
CA VAL A 31 10.92 11.64 12.32
C VAL A 31 11.87 11.04 13.37
N TYR A 32 11.68 9.78 13.76
CA TYR A 32 12.53 9.13 14.75
C TYR A 32 13.97 8.99 14.26
N GLU A 33 14.18 8.55 13.02
CA GLU A 33 15.49 8.47 12.40
C GLU A 33 16.14 9.86 12.24
N HIS A 34 15.38 10.86 11.77
CA HIS A 34 15.90 12.22 11.60
C HIS A 34 16.29 12.84 12.94
N LEU A 35 15.48 12.66 13.98
CA LEU A 35 15.81 13.11 15.34
C LEU A 35 17.04 12.39 15.90
N GLY A 36 17.24 11.11 15.58
CA GLY A 36 18.46 10.38 15.93
C GLY A 36 19.72 10.97 15.30
N LEU A 37 19.64 11.39 14.03
CA LEU A 37 20.73 12.06 13.32
C LEU A 37 21.00 13.47 13.85
N VAL A 38 19.94 14.23 14.15
CA VAL A 38 20.04 15.56 14.75
C VAL A 38 20.68 15.48 16.14
N ARG A 39 20.25 14.53 16.97
CA ARG A 39 20.82 14.29 18.31
C ARG A 39 22.31 13.90 18.24
N SER A 40 22.70 13.16 17.20
CA SER A 40 24.10 12.77 16.97
C SER A 40 24.95 13.89 16.36
N GLY A 41 24.38 15.08 16.10
CA GLY A 41 25.06 16.21 15.47
C GLY A 41 25.39 15.98 13.99
N LYS A 42 24.83 14.94 13.36
CA LYS A 42 25.14 14.55 11.97
C LYS A 42 24.31 15.31 10.93
N ALA A 43 23.19 15.90 11.32
CA ALA A 43 22.30 16.65 10.43
C ALA A 43 21.55 17.76 11.19
N PRO A 44 21.21 18.89 10.54
CA PRO A 44 20.32 19.89 11.11
C PRO A 44 18.84 19.45 11.03
N PHE A 45 18.01 19.95 11.94
CA PHE A 45 16.57 19.73 11.87
C PHE A 45 15.99 20.48 10.66
N ASN A 46 15.37 19.75 9.72
CA ASN A 46 14.86 20.32 8.48
C ASN A 46 13.40 19.90 8.27
N SER A 47 12.48 20.83 8.53
CA SER A 47 11.04 20.59 8.38
C SER A 47 10.61 20.36 6.93
N CYS A 48 11.34 20.91 5.95
CA CYS A 48 11.06 20.69 4.54
C CYS A 48 11.36 19.25 4.11
N PHE A 49 12.43 18.65 4.67
CA PHE A 49 12.71 17.23 4.48
C PHE A 49 11.59 16.35 5.03
N LEU A 50 11.13 16.62 6.26
CA LEU A 50 10.02 15.89 6.88
C LEU A 50 8.72 16.03 6.08
N LEU A 51 8.38 17.24 5.63
CA LEU A 51 7.19 17.47 4.82
C LEU A 51 7.27 16.74 3.47
N SER A 52 8.45 16.74 2.83
CA SER A 52 8.66 15.94 1.62
C SER A 52 8.56 14.44 1.88
N SER A 53 9.01 13.97 3.04
CA SER A 53 8.90 12.55 3.43
C SER A 53 7.44 12.16 3.63
N VAL A 54 6.66 12.98 4.34
CA VAL A 54 5.20 12.78 4.50
C VAL A 54 4.55 12.65 3.12
N GLY A 55 4.83 13.57 2.20
CA GLY A 55 4.28 13.53 0.85
C GLY A 55 4.62 12.25 0.09
N LYS A 56 5.89 11.81 0.16
CA LYS A 56 6.36 10.58 -0.52
C LYS A 56 5.70 9.33 0.07
N ASN A 57 5.65 9.20 1.39
CA ASN A 57 5.05 8.03 2.04
C ASN A 57 3.53 8.00 1.84
N CYS A 58 2.84 9.12 2.02
CA CYS A 58 1.41 9.21 1.72
C CYS A 58 1.11 8.81 0.27
N ALA A 59 1.90 9.28 -0.70
CA ALA A 59 1.76 8.88 -2.09
C ALA A 59 2.01 7.38 -2.28
N ALA A 60 3.06 6.82 -1.68
CA ALA A 60 3.39 5.40 -1.79
C ALA A 60 2.29 4.50 -1.20
N PHE A 61 1.82 4.77 0.02
CA PHE A 61 0.75 3.99 0.65
C PHE A 61 -0.59 4.16 -0.05
N THR A 62 -0.89 5.36 -0.57
CA THR A 62 -2.11 5.60 -1.34
C THR A 62 -2.08 4.86 -2.67
N MET A 63 -0.95 4.87 -3.39
CA MET A 63 -0.80 4.10 -4.61
C MET A 63 -0.94 2.60 -4.33
N PHE A 64 -0.28 2.11 -3.27
CA PHE A 64 -0.37 0.70 -2.88
C PHE A 64 -1.82 0.27 -2.59
N LEU A 65 -2.51 0.96 -1.68
CA LEU A 65 -3.89 0.62 -1.30
C LEU A 65 -4.90 0.91 -2.42
N GLY A 66 -4.65 1.93 -3.23
CA GLY A 66 -5.46 2.24 -4.41
C GLY A 66 -5.35 1.15 -5.47
N THR A 67 -4.14 0.68 -5.79
CA THR A 67 -3.93 -0.45 -6.71
C THR A 67 -4.53 -1.73 -6.16
N PHE A 68 -4.33 -2.01 -4.87
CA PHE A 68 -4.95 -3.15 -4.20
C PHE A 68 -6.47 -3.15 -4.36
N GLY A 69 -7.14 -2.05 -3.95
CA GLY A 69 -8.59 -1.93 -4.04
C GLY A 69 -9.12 -1.95 -5.46
N GLY A 70 -8.44 -1.28 -6.38
CA GLY A 70 -8.81 -1.22 -7.79
C GLY A 70 -8.74 -2.58 -8.48
N VAL A 71 -7.64 -3.31 -8.29
CA VAL A 71 -7.45 -4.65 -8.89
C VAL A 71 -8.36 -5.69 -8.26
N SER A 72 -8.54 -5.66 -6.94
CA SER A 72 -9.50 -6.56 -6.27
C SER A 72 -10.93 -6.30 -6.72
N CYS A 73 -11.34 -5.04 -6.86
CA CYS A 73 -12.65 -4.71 -7.45
C CYS A 73 -12.77 -5.17 -8.91
N ALA A 74 -11.76 -4.88 -9.74
CA ALA A 74 -11.81 -5.25 -11.15
C ALA A 74 -11.90 -6.78 -11.34
N SER A 75 -11.17 -7.54 -10.52
CA SER A 75 -11.26 -9.01 -10.53
C SER A 75 -12.61 -9.53 -10.01
N GLU A 76 -13.20 -8.91 -8.98
CA GLU A 76 -14.57 -9.21 -8.55
C GLU A 76 -15.59 -8.96 -9.67
N MET A 77 -15.48 -7.85 -10.40
CA MET A 77 -16.36 -7.53 -11.51
C MET A 77 -16.22 -8.51 -12.67
N LEU A 78 -14.98 -8.87 -13.04
CA LEU A 78 -14.70 -9.81 -14.12
C LEU A 78 -15.16 -11.24 -13.80
N ARG A 79 -15.06 -11.68 -12.55
CA ARG A 79 -15.39 -13.06 -12.14
C ARG A 79 -16.81 -13.21 -11.58
N GLY A 80 -17.48 -12.12 -11.22
CA GLY A 80 -18.82 -12.14 -10.63
C GLY A 80 -18.88 -12.84 -9.26
N ARG A 81 -17.74 -13.10 -8.63
CA ARG A 81 -17.62 -13.76 -7.32
C ARG A 81 -16.67 -12.98 -6.43
N LYS A 82 -16.94 -12.99 -5.13
CA LYS A 82 -16.08 -12.40 -4.09
C LYS A 82 -15.38 -13.53 -3.35
N ASP A 83 -14.14 -13.79 -3.76
CA ASP A 83 -13.29 -14.87 -3.23
C ASP A 83 -11.92 -14.31 -2.81
N PRO A 84 -11.18 -14.97 -1.90
CA PRO A 84 -9.85 -14.51 -1.45
C PRO A 84 -8.81 -14.44 -2.58
N LEU A 85 -9.08 -15.07 -3.73
CA LEU A 85 -8.25 -14.95 -4.93
C LEU A 85 -8.27 -13.53 -5.53
N ASN A 86 -9.38 -12.79 -5.40
CA ASN A 86 -9.46 -11.41 -5.88
C ASN A 86 -8.58 -10.49 -5.02
N THR A 87 -8.54 -10.78 -3.72
CA THR A 87 -7.72 -10.11 -2.71
C THR A 87 -6.24 -10.45 -2.91
N PHE A 88 -5.93 -11.71 -3.25
CA PHE A 88 -4.61 -12.16 -3.66
C PHE A 88 -4.09 -11.39 -4.89
N LEU A 89 -4.89 -11.30 -5.96
CA LEU A 89 -4.52 -10.59 -7.19
C LEU A 89 -4.26 -9.10 -6.94
N GLY A 90 -5.10 -8.48 -6.10
CA GLY A 90 -4.90 -7.09 -5.68
C GLY A 90 -3.59 -6.90 -4.92
N GLY A 91 -3.31 -7.77 -3.95
CA GLY A 91 -2.08 -7.72 -3.15
C GLY A 91 -0.83 -7.96 -4.00
N PHE A 92 -0.90 -8.90 -4.95
CA PHE A 92 0.18 -9.19 -5.88
C PHE A 92 0.50 -7.98 -6.77
N ALA A 93 -0.53 -7.38 -7.38
CA ALA A 93 -0.36 -6.21 -8.25
C ALA A 93 0.18 -4.99 -7.49
N ALA A 94 -0.34 -4.74 -6.29
CA ALA A 94 0.13 -3.64 -5.44
C ALA A 94 1.58 -3.86 -4.98
N GLY A 95 1.96 -5.09 -4.61
CA GLY A 95 3.33 -5.43 -4.23
C GLY A 95 4.33 -5.32 -5.38
N LEU A 96 3.92 -5.68 -6.60
CA LEU A 96 4.75 -5.44 -7.79
C LEU A 96 4.98 -3.95 -8.04
N LEU A 97 3.94 -3.12 -7.87
CA LEU A 97 4.01 -1.68 -8.06
C LEU A 97 5.02 -1.01 -7.12
N LEU A 98 5.14 -1.47 -5.87
CA LEU A 98 6.13 -0.97 -4.91
C LEU A 98 7.58 -1.17 -5.36
N THR A 99 7.83 -2.16 -6.22
CA THR A 99 9.18 -2.48 -6.69
C THR A 99 9.56 -1.78 -8.00
N GLN A 100 8.65 -0.96 -8.54
CA GLN A 100 8.91 -0.14 -9.71
C GLN A 100 9.43 1.22 -9.26
N ASN A 101 10.71 1.53 -9.55
CA ASN A 101 11.24 2.85 -9.28
C ASN A 101 10.78 3.84 -10.36
N PRO A 102 9.97 4.86 -10.01
CA PRO A 102 9.45 5.82 -11.00
C PRO A 102 10.53 6.76 -11.55
N GLN A 103 11.64 7.00 -10.82
CA GLN A 103 12.71 7.91 -11.25
C GLN A 103 13.71 7.26 -12.22
N THR A 104 14.00 5.98 -12.06
CA THR A 104 15.05 5.30 -12.86
C THR A 104 14.49 4.33 -13.87
N ARG A 105 13.18 4.02 -13.82
CA ARG A 105 12.54 2.88 -14.53
C ARG A 105 13.26 1.54 -14.34
N MET A 106 14.16 1.43 -13.37
CA MET A 106 14.78 0.17 -13.02
C MET A 106 13.84 -0.55 -12.06
N ALA A 107 13.22 -1.62 -12.55
CA ALA A 107 12.63 -2.60 -11.67
C ALA A 107 13.74 -3.15 -10.78
N LEU A 108 13.46 -3.34 -9.49
CA LEU A 108 14.28 -4.21 -8.66
C LEU A 108 14.44 -5.58 -9.36
N PRO A 109 15.48 -6.37 -9.05
CA PRO A 109 15.65 -7.68 -9.66
C PRO A 109 14.35 -8.48 -9.57
N LEU A 110 13.96 -9.14 -10.67
CA LEU A 110 12.66 -9.81 -10.83
C LEU A 110 12.30 -10.70 -9.63
N ARG A 111 13.30 -11.35 -9.03
CA ARG A 111 13.14 -12.15 -7.81
C ARG A 111 12.58 -11.34 -6.64
N THR A 112 13.10 -10.14 -6.39
CA THR A 112 12.62 -9.26 -5.32
C THR A 112 11.22 -8.73 -5.62
N SER A 113 10.94 -8.37 -6.87
CA SER A 113 9.57 -7.98 -7.28
C SER A 113 8.57 -9.10 -7.07
N LEU A 114 8.89 -10.33 -7.50
CA LEU A 114 8.03 -11.49 -7.31
C LEU A 114 7.85 -11.84 -5.83
N LEU A 115 8.92 -11.84 -5.03
CA LEU A 115 8.83 -12.08 -3.59
C LEU A 115 7.97 -11.01 -2.90
N THR A 116 8.13 -9.74 -3.27
CA THR A 116 7.33 -8.63 -2.70
C THR A 116 5.87 -8.76 -3.11
N GLY A 117 5.60 -9.06 -4.38
CA GLY A 117 4.25 -9.34 -4.87
C GLY A 117 3.62 -10.52 -4.13
N LEU A 118 4.32 -11.65 -4.03
CA LEU A 118 3.81 -12.86 -3.37
C LEU A 118 3.57 -12.64 -1.88
N THR A 119 4.47 -11.96 -1.17
CA THR A 119 4.27 -11.65 0.27
C THR A 119 3.07 -10.75 0.49
N CYS A 120 2.89 -9.71 -0.33
CA CYS A 120 1.70 -8.86 -0.25
C CYS A 120 0.42 -9.63 -0.59
N ALA A 121 0.47 -10.50 -1.61
CA ALA A 121 -0.66 -11.32 -2.05
C ALA A 121 -1.11 -12.33 -0.99
N THR A 122 -0.16 -13.04 -0.37
CA THR A 122 -0.46 -14.04 0.66
C THR A 122 -0.97 -13.38 1.93
N PHE A 123 -0.38 -12.27 2.36
CA PHE A 123 -0.91 -11.52 3.51
C PHE A 123 -2.32 -11.02 3.27
N ALA A 124 -2.59 -10.44 2.10
CA ALA A 124 -3.91 -9.95 1.76
C ALA A 124 -4.95 -11.08 1.74
N ALA A 125 -4.64 -12.21 1.10
CA ALA A 125 -5.53 -13.37 1.04
C ALA A 125 -5.74 -14.01 2.41
N ALA A 126 -4.70 -14.09 3.25
CA ALA A 126 -4.79 -14.64 4.60
C ALA A 126 -5.70 -13.79 5.49
N ILE A 127 -5.53 -12.45 5.46
CA ILE A 127 -6.38 -11.54 6.25
C ILE A 127 -7.83 -11.63 5.78
N ASP A 128 -8.08 -11.71 4.47
CA ASP A 128 -9.43 -11.84 3.92
C ASP A 128 -10.09 -13.16 4.34
N ALA A 129 -9.34 -14.26 4.33
CA ALA A 129 -9.81 -15.56 4.82
C ALA A 129 -10.16 -15.53 6.31
N ILE A 130 -9.27 -14.98 7.16
CA ILE A 130 -9.50 -14.86 8.61
C ILE A 130 -10.71 -13.98 8.90
N SER A 131 -10.87 -12.87 8.17
CA SER A 131 -12.01 -11.96 8.35
C SER A 131 -13.33 -12.66 8.02
N HIS A 132 -13.33 -13.52 6.99
CA HIS A 132 -14.49 -14.31 6.61
C HIS A 132 -14.86 -15.39 7.65
N ASP A 133 -13.88 -15.98 8.34
CA ASP A 133 -14.14 -16.95 9.41
C ASP A 133 -14.72 -16.32 10.69
N VAL A 134 -14.39 -15.05 10.97
CA VAL A 134 -14.91 -14.32 12.15
C VAL A 134 -16.38 -13.91 11.99
N ASP A 135 -16.84 -13.71 10.75
CA ASP A 135 -18.21 -13.29 10.43
C ASP A 135 -19.19 -14.47 10.23
N ALA A 136 -18.73 -15.73 10.37
CA ALA A 136 -19.51 -16.97 10.15
C ALA A 136 -20.01 -17.59 11.47
#